data_AF-A0A2V8NYK8-F1
#
_entry.id   AF-A0A2V8NYK8-F1
#
_cell.length_a   1.000
_cell.length_b   1.000
_cell.length_c   1.000
_cell.angle_alpha   90.00
_cell.angle_beta   90.00
_cell.angle_gamma   90.00
#
_symmetry.space_group_name_H-M   'P 1'
#
loop_
_entity.id
_entity.type
_entity.pdbx_description
1 polymer ?
#
loop_
_entity_poly.entity_id
_entity_poly.type
_entity_poly.pdbx_seq_one_letter_code
_entity_poly.pdbx_strand_id
1 'polypeptide(L)'
;MRPLYDSPAQFNKGTLLALHLQAKMKQRIVRLSGELMKTGQDVTQPGLYVSECCGEEVLLEKDASFPRCRRCNGLSEWELVDSPEEEAA
;
A
#
# COMPACT_ATOMS: atom_id res chain seq x y z
N MET A 1 27.63 -44.56 57.45
CA MET A 1 27.10 -44.68 56.07
C MET A 1 26.72 -43.28 55.59
N ARG A 2 27.38 -42.76 54.56
CA ARG A 2 27.03 -41.51 53.88
C ARG A 2 26.84 -41.83 52.39
N PRO A 3 25.68 -41.56 51.78
CA PRO A 3 25.54 -41.73 50.35
C PRO A 3 26.23 -40.57 49.62
N LEU A 4 27.20 -40.94 48.79
CA LEU A 4 27.58 -40.27 47.55
C LEU A 4 26.43 -40.44 46.56
N TYR A 5 25.91 -39.36 45.98
CA TYR A 5 25.76 -39.19 44.53
C TYR A 5 25.10 -37.84 44.19
N ASP A 6 25.85 -37.06 43.41
CA ASP A 6 25.46 -36.22 42.26
C ASP A 6 24.25 -35.28 42.35
N SER A 7 24.51 -33.98 42.18
CA SER A 7 23.55 -33.12 41.49
C SER A 7 24.27 -32.12 40.58
N PRO A 8 24.03 -32.17 39.26
CA PRO A 8 24.78 -31.45 38.26
C PRO A 8 24.36 -29.98 38.15
N ALA A 9 25.30 -29.19 37.67
CA ALA A 9 25.17 -27.79 37.30
C ALA A 9 23.87 -27.48 36.54
N GLN A 10 23.05 -26.59 37.11
CA GLN A 10 21.93 -26.00 36.38
C GLN A 10 22.40 -24.70 35.70
N PHE A 11 22.94 -24.88 34.50
CA PHE A 11 23.05 -23.83 33.51
C PHE A 11 21.68 -23.62 32.85
N ASN A 12 20.97 -22.58 33.23
CA ASN A 12 19.79 -22.15 32.47
C ASN A 12 20.13 -20.96 31.59
N LYS A 13 20.34 -21.31 30.32
CA LYS A 13 20.36 -20.45 29.14
C LYS A 13 18.99 -19.79 28.96
N GLY A 14 19.01 -18.53 28.55
CA GLY A 14 18.00 -17.99 27.65
C GLY A 14 16.71 -17.51 28.30
N THR A 15 16.66 -16.23 28.64
CA THR A 15 15.41 -15.48 28.64
C THR A 15 15.40 -14.55 27.43
N LEU A 16 14.55 -14.95 26.49
CA LEU A 16 14.06 -14.21 25.34
C LEU A 16 13.59 -12.80 25.72
N LEU A 17 13.90 -11.81 24.89
CA LEU A 17 13.00 -10.75 24.44
C LEU A 17 13.66 -10.14 23.19
N ALA A 18 13.12 -10.39 21.98
CA ALA A 18 12.07 -9.58 21.37
C ALA A 18 12.63 -8.18 21.01
N LEU A 19 12.65 -7.68 19.78
CA LEU A 19 11.84 -7.94 18.59
C LEU A 19 12.60 -7.54 17.33
N HIS A 20 12.31 -8.29 16.27
CA HIS A 20 12.45 -7.91 14.87
C HIS A 20 12.03 -6.46 14.61
N LEU A 21 12.98 -5.57 14.32
CA LEU A 21 12.68 -4.35 13.58
C LEU A 21 12.86 -4.66 12.09
N GLN A 22 11.83 -5.30 11.51
CA GLN A 22 11.71 -5.43 10.06
C GLN A 22 11.55 -4.02 9.50
N ALA A 23 12.66 -3.44 9.03
CA ALA A 23 12.64 -2.25 8.20
C ALA A 23 11.81 -2.59 6.95
N LYS A 24 10.53 -2.19 6.96
CA LYS A 24 9.63 -2.31 5.82
C LYS A 24 10.26 -1.54 4.66
N MET A 25 10.87 -2.31 3.77
CA MET A 25 11.33 -1.92 2.46
C MET A 25 10.12 -1.34 1.73
N LYS A 26 9.94 -0.02 1.82
CA LYS A 26 9.00 0.72 0.96
C LYS A 26 9.52 0.56 -0.45
N GLN A 27 9.03 -0.46 -1.14
CA GLN A 27 9.19 -0.57 -2.58
C GLN A 27 8.54 0.67 -3.17
N ARG A 28 9.36 1.68 -3.50
CA ARG A 28 9.00 2.68 -4.50
C ARG A 28 9.00 1.92 -5.81
N ILE A 29 7.85 1.35 -6.14
CA ILE A 29 7.60 0.89 -7.49
C ILE A 29 7.81 2.13 -8.37
N VAL A 30 8.87 2.12 -9.14
CA VAL A 30 9.06 3.04 -10.26
C VAL A 30 8.02 2.61 -11.28
N ARG A 31 6.81 3.17 -11.22
CA ARG A 31 5.81 2.95 -12.27
C ARG A 31 6.14 3.95 -13.38
N LEU A 32 6.74 3.40 -14.44
CA LEU A 32 6.98 4.07 -15.70
C LEU A 32 5.61 4.40 -16.31
N SER A 33 5.39 5.68 -16.59
CA SER A 33 4.43 6.16 -17.60
C SER A 33 2.95 5.82 -17.38
N GLY A 34 2.43 6.13 -16.19
CA GLY A 34 1.00 6.26 -15.90
C GLY A 34 0.87 6.96 -14.55
N GLU A 35 0.41 8.21 -14.52
CA GLU A 35 0.30 8.98 -13.27
C GLU A 35 -0.83 8.41 -12.41
N LEU A 36 -0.47 7.57 -11.43
CA LEU A 36 -1.39 7.11 -10.39
C LEU A 36 -1.66 8.25 -9.41
N MET A 37 -2.91 8.66 -9.35
CA MET A 37 -3.36 9.78 -8.53
C MET A 37 -4.03 9.31 -7.25
N LYS A 38 -3.81 10.04 -6.15
CA LYS A 38 -4.41 9.67 -4.87
C LYS A 38 -5.78 10.32 -4.69
N THR A 39 -6.65 9.64 -3.96
CA THR A 39 -7.88 10.24 -3.44
C THR A 39 -7.59 11.57 -2.74
N GLY A 40 -8.33 12.62 -3.10
CA GLY A 40 -8.18 13.98 -2.58
C GLY A 40 -7.13 14.83 -3.29
N GLN A 41 -6.39 14.28 -4.25
CA GLN A 41 -5.52 15.05 -5.13
C GLN A 41 -6.34 15.76 -6.21
N ASP A 42 -5.83 16.86 -6.76
CA ASP A 42 -6.44 17.55 -7.90
C ASP A 42 -6.11 16.85 -9.22
N VAL A 43 -7.07 16.85 -10.12
CA VAL A 43 -7.01 16.18 -11.43
C VAL A 43 -6.25 17.07 -12.41
N THR A 44 -5.07 16.62 -12.82
CA THR A 44 -4.23 17.36 -13.78
C THR A 44 -4.75 17.26 -15.21
N GLN A 45 -5.32 16.10 -15.58
CA GLN A 45 -5.82 15.82 -16.93
C GLN A 45 -7.28 15.37 -16.84
N PRO A 46 -8.22 15.96 -17.61
CA PRO A 46 -9.59 15.47 -17.63
C PRO A 46 -9.62 14.09 -18.31
N GLY A 47 -10.49 13.19 -17.84
CA GLY A 47 -10.67 11.88 -18.46
C GLY A 47 -11.35 10.85 -17.58
N LEU A 48 -11.38 9.61 -18.06
CA LEU A 48 -11.88 8.44 -17.34
C LEU A 48 -10.77 7.85 -16.48
N TYR A 49 -11.03 7.83 -15.19
CA TYR A 49 -10.13 7.27 -14.19
C TYR A 49 -10.72 5.99 -13.60
N VAL A 50 -9.88 4.98 -13.39
CA VAL A 50 -10.29 3.74 -12.72
C VAL A 50 -9.58 3.60 -11.38
N SER A 51 -10.31 3.15 -10.37
CA SER A 51 -9.74 2.85 -9.05
C SER A 51 -9.02 1.51 -9.04
N GLU A 52 -7.78 1.46 -8.57
CA GLU A 52 -7.02 0.20 -8.44
C GLU A 52 -7.67 -0.77 -7.42
N CYS A 53 -8.45 -0.25 -6.47
CA CYS A 53 -9.04 -1.07 -5.40
C CYS A 53 -10.24 -1.92 -5.84
N CYS A 54 -11.13 -1.37 -6.68
CA CYS A 54 -12.41 -1.99 -7.00
C CYS A 54 -12.74 -1.96 -8.49
N GLY A 55 -11.87 -1.37 -9.31
CA GLY A 55 -12.13 -1.17 -10.74
C GLY A 55 -13.29 -0.21 -10.99
N GLU A 56 -13.62 0.67 -10.04
CA GLU A 56 -14.66 1.69 -10.26
C GLU A 56 -14.13 2.78 -11.17
N GLU A 57 -14.89 3.09 -12.22
CA GLU A 57 -14.58 4.11 -13.21
C GLU A 57 -15.29 5.43 -12.89
N VAL A 58 -14.58 6.54 -13.00
CA VAL A 58 -15.09 7.89 -12.76
C VAL A 58 -14.57 8.84 -13.82
N LEU A 59 -15.48 9.61 -14.42
CA LEU A 59 -15.10 10.74 -15.26
C LEU A 59 -14.79 11.94 -14.38
N LEU A 60 -13.60 12.49 -14.55
CA LEU A 60 -13.16 13.66 -13.80
C LEU A 60 -12.71 14.75 -14.76
N GLU A 61 -13.07 15.98 -14.42
CA GLU A 61 -12.64 17.18 -15.11
C GLU A 61 -11.31 17.68 -14.53
N LYS A 62 -10.60 18.49 -15.30
CA LYS A 62 -9.40 19.17 -14.82
C LYS A 62 -9.72 20.01 -13.59
N ASP A 63 -8.79 20.05 -12.63
CA ASP A 63 -8.92 20.76 -11.36
C ASP A 63 -10.03 20.23 -10.42
N ALA A 64 -10.70 19.13 -10.78
CA ALA A 64 -11.56 18.40 -9.86
C ALA A 64 -10.73 17.59 -8.86
N SER A 65 -11.27 17.29 -7.68
CA SER A 65 -10.59 16.45 -6.69
C SER A 65 -10.97 14.97 -6.84
N PHE A 66 -10.00 14.05 -6.80
CA PHE A 66 -10.25 12.62 -6.85
C PHE A 66 -11.14 12.15 -5.68
N PRO A 67 -12.34 11.60 -5.95
CA PRO A 67 -13.23 11.15 -4.89
C PRO A 67 -12.70 9.89 -4.19
N ARG A 68 -13.31 9.55 -3.05
CA ARG A 68 -13.16 8.20 -2.49
C ARG A 68 -13.90 7.20 -3.37
N CYS A 69 -13.38 5.98 -3.47
CA CYS A 69 -14.08 4.91 -4.17
C CYS A 69 -15.44 4.66 -3.50
N ARG A 70 -16.54 4.72 -4.26
CA ARG A 70 -17.90 4.57 -3.71
C ARG A 70 -18.23 3.13 -3.33
N ARG A 71 -17.51 2.16 -3.90
CA ARG A 71 -17.66 0.72 -3.60
C ARG A 71 -17.15 0.37 -2.20
N CYS A 72 -15.95 0.82 -1.85
CA CYS A 72 -15.31 0.47 -0.57
C CYS A 72 -15.23 1.63 0.42
N ASN A 73 -15.56 2.86 -0.01
CA ASN A 73 -15.35 4.12 0.74
C ASN A 73 -13.91 4.31 1.24
N GLY A 74 -12.96 3.55 0.67
CA GLY A 74 -11.55 3.59 1.01
C GLY A 74 -10.78 4.69 0.27
N LEU A 75 -9.59 4.97 0.76
CA LEU A 75 -8.59 5.71 0.01
C LEU A 75 -8.06 4.79 -1.08
N SER A 76 -8.22 5.20 -2.33
CA SER A 76 -7.74 4.46 -3.50
C SER A 76 -6.82 5.30 -4.35
N GLU A 77 -6.09 4.61 -5.22
CA GLU A 77 -5.28 5.19 -6.28
C GLU A 77 -6.07 5.09 -7.58
N TRP A 78 -6.00 6.15 -8.38
CA TRP A 78 -6.76 6.35 -9.60
C TRP A 78 -5.81 6.37 -10.79
N GLU A 79 -6.06 5.53 -11.78
CA GLU A 79 -5.30 5.43 -13.02
C GLU A 79 -6.12 6.02 -14.17
N LEU A 80 -5.50 6.88 -15.00
CA LEU A 80 -6.16 7.42 -16.20
C LEU A 80 -6.20 6.33 -17.27
N VAL A 81 -7.40 5.93 -17.67
CA VAL A 81 -7.63 4.88 -18.67
C VAL A 81 -8.02 5.46 -20.02
N ASP A 82 -8.80 6.55 -20.02
CA ASP A 82 -9.25 7.22 -21.23
C ASP A 82 -9.07 8.72 -21.09
N SER A 83 -8.20 9.29 -21.91
CA SER A 83 -8.10 10.73 -22.09
C SER A 83 -9.00 11.13 -23.26
N PRO A 84 -9.83 12.18 -23.15
CA PRO A 84 -10.76 12.61 -24.20
C PRO A 84 -10.05 13.24 -25.42
N GLU A 85 -8.75 13.00 -25.61
CA GLU A 85 -7.90 13.68 -26.59
C GLU A 85 -7.90 13.02 -27.99
N GLU A 86 -8.65 11.93 -28.23
CA GLU A 86 -8.50 11.15 -29.48
C GLU A 86 -9.78 10.83 -30.29
N GLU A 87 -10.80 11.70 -30.29
CA GLU A 87 -11.87 11.69 -31.32
C GLU A 87 -11.92 12.99 -32.16
N ALA A 88 -10.74 13.53 -32.51
CA ALA A 88 -10.62 14.66 -33.43
C ALA A 88 -9.41 14.50 -34.38
N ALA A 89 -9.41 13.47 -35.23
CA ALA A 89 -8.51 13.37 -36.38
C ALA A 89 -9.19 12.72 -37.58
#